data_AF-A0A9E4W9J0-F1
#
_entry.id   AF-A0A9E4W9J0-F1
#
_cell.length_a   1.000
_cell.length_b   1.000
_cell.length_c   1.000
_cell.angle_alpha   90.00
_cell.angle_beta   90.00
_cell.angle_gamma   90.00
#
_symmetry.space_group_name_H-M   'P 1'
#
loop_
_entity.id
_entity.type
_entity.pdbx_description
1 polymer ?
#
loop_
_entity_poly.entity_id
_entity_poly.type
_entity_poly.pdbx_seq_one_letter_code
_entity_poly.pdbx_strand_id
1 'polypeptide(L)'
;MAVLYIVGNLAGLQPASGKTSVAAALLVTANAAGKQAAYYKPFAAEPDTDLDVAFISGLLQTISGVPPVPAPRPLANLSEEAAMGEVRAEVARLESEAGIVIIEAPAVTGHVGGPYATNQKTILVLRNPHEGGDMSFTEHLNAASDFSAIVVNAVPIHRRDEVARLLAGQSVPVAVIPESRGMLTVTVEQLAEHLGGQWVLDPVNIDAPVERFMIGGNIMDGGPTYFNRYPNQAVITRVERPDIQMASM
;
A
#
# COMPACT_ATOMS: atom_id res chain seq x y z
N MET A 1 1.82 -18.60 18.51
CA MET A 1 1.69 -18.41 17.06
C MET A 1 0.51 -17.50 16.80
N ALA A 2 0.61 -16.57 15.86
CA ALA A 2 -0.43 -15.58 15.59
C ALA A 2 -0.70 -15.47 14.09
N VAL A 3 -1.97 -15.52 13.71
CA VAL A 3 -2.42 -15.29 12.33
C VAL A 3 -3.05 -13.90 12.25
N LEU A 4 -2.45 -13.02 11.45
CA LEU A 4 -2.95 -11.67 11.19
C LEU A 4 -3.62 -11.67 9.82
N TYR A 5 -4.92 -11.37 9.78
CA TYR A 5 -5.68 -11.35 8.54
C TYR A 5 -6.02 -9.92 8.13
N ILE A 6 -5.48 -9.46 7.01
CA ILE A 6 -5.59 -8.08 6.53
C ILE A 6 -6.71 -7.97 5.50
N VAL A 7 -7.70 -7.13 5.78
CA VAL A 7 -8.85 -6.85 4.91
C VAL A 7 -8.91 -5.36 4.62
N GLY A 8 -9.56 -4.92 3.55
CA GLY A 8 -9.60 -3.48 3.28
C GLY A 8 -10.51 -2.96 2.17
N ASN A 9 -11.23 -3.84 1.48
CA ASN A 9 -12.17 -3.49 0.41
C ASN A 9 -13.60 -3.91 0.82
N LEU A 10 -14.08 -3.42 1.97
CA LEU A 10 -15.47 -3.66 2.38
C LEU A 10 -16.43 -2.88 1.47
N ALA A 11 -17.68 -3.33 1.35
CA ALA A 11 -18.69 -2.62 0.57
C ALA A 11 -18.85 -1.18 1.09
N GLY A 12 -18.83 -0.20 0.17
CA GLY A 12 -18.89 1.23 0.50
C GLY A 12 -17.52 1.90 0.71
N LEU A 13 -16.42 1.13 0.73
CA LEU A 13 -15.06 1.65 0.92
C LEU A 13 -14.24 1.62 -0.37
N GLN A 14 -13.31 2.56 -0.50
CA GLN A 14 -12.49 2.70 -1.70
C GLN A 14 -11.53 1.51 -1.87
N PRO A 15 -11.32 1.04 -3.12
CA PRO A 15 -10.29 0.04 -3.41
C PRO A 15 -8.88 0.61 -3.16
N ALA A 16 -7.89 -0.28 -3.17
CA ALA A 16 -6.47 0.06 -2.99
C ALA A 16 -6.19 0.76 -1.65
N SER A 17 -6.68 0.19 -0.56
CA SER A 17 -6.43 0.67 0.82
C SER A 17 -4.99 0.50 1.31
N GLY A 18 -4.14 -0.21 0.57
CA GLY A 18 -2.73 -0.42 0.93
C GLY A 18 -2.49 -1.64 1.81
N LYS A 19 -3.34 -2.67 1.71
CA LYS A 19 -3.19 -3.95 2.43
C LYS A 19 -1.78 -4.54 2.26
N THR A 20 -1.27 -4.61 1.03
CA THR A 20 0.07 -5.09 0.70
C THR A 20 1.17 -4.29 1.38
N SER A 21 1.06 -2.96 1.42
CA SER A 21 2.01 -2.10 2.13
C SER A 21 2.00 -2.35 3.63
N VAL A 22 0.81 -2.54 4.22
CA VAL A 22 0.68 -2.89 5.65
C VAL A 22 1.27 -4.27 5.92
N ALA A 23 1.02 -5.26 5.06
CA ALA A 23 1.59 -6.60 5.16
C ALA A 23 3.13 -6.56 5.10
N ALA A 24 3.69 -5.83 4.13
CA ALA A 24 5.12 -5.61 4.01
C ALA A 24 5.73 -4.93 5.25
N ALA A 25 5.08 -3.87 5.75
CA ALA A 25 5.54 -3.19 6.96
C ALA A 25 5.53 -4.12 8.18
N LEU A 26 4.52 -4.98 8.32
CA LEU A 26 4.44 -5.98 9.39
C LEU A 26 5.54 -7.05 9.26
N LEU A 27 5.84 -7.53 8.05
CA LEU A 27 6.94 -8.47 7.81
C LEU A 27 8.29 -7.86 8.22
N VAL A 28 8.58 -6.65 7.74
CA VAL A 28 9.84 -5.95 8.04
C VAL A 28 9.96 -5.67 9.54
N THR A 29 8.87 -5.24 10.18
CA THR A 29 8.84 -4.97 11.62
C THR A 29 9.04 -6.23 12.45
N ALA A 30 8.41 -7.35 12.05
CA ALA A 30 8.60 -8.64 12.73
C ALA A 30 10.06 -9.09 12.64
N ASN A 31 10.65 -9.03 11.44
CA ASN A 31 12.05 -9.37 11.24
C ASN A 31 13.01 -8.46 12.04
N ALA A 32 12.77 -7.15 12.04
CA ALA A 32 13.55 -6.20 12.84
C ALA A 32 13.45 -6.48 14.35
N ALA A 33 12.33 -7.05 14.81
CA ALA A 33 12.14 -7.51 16.18
C ALA A 33 12.69 -8.93 16.45
N GLY A 34 13.42 -9.53 15.51
CA GLY A 34 13.98 -10.88 15.62
C GLY A 34 12.93 -11.99 15.57
N LYS A 35 11.73 -11.71 15.03
CA LYS A 35 10.66 -12.69 14.85
C LYS A 35 10.60 -13.10 13.38
N GLN A 36 10.33 -14.38 13.14
CA GLN A 36 9.97 -14.84 11.81
C GLN A 36 8.50 -14.48 11.54
N ALA A 37 8.17 -14.21 10.29
CA ALA A 37 6.81 -13.94 9.85
C ALA A 37 6.67 -14.38 8.39
N ALA A 38 5.65 -15.18 8.10
CA ALA A 38 5.31 -15.59 6.74
C ALA A 38 4.22 -14.69 6.16
N TYR A 39 4.20 -14.55 4.84
CA TYR A 39 3.12 -13.90 4.11
C TYR A 39 2.41 -14.89 3.22
N TYR A 40 1.09 -14.74 3.13
CA TYR A 40 0.27 -15.52 2.23
C TYR A 40 -0.89 -14.68 1.70
N LYS A 41 -1.04 -14.64 0.37
CA LYS A 41 -2.23 -14.13 -0.30
C LYS A 41 -2.94 -15.33 -0.93
N PRO A 42 -3.98 -15.91 -0.29
CA PRO A 42 -4.49 -17.21 -0.69
C PRO A 42 -5.18 -17.22 -2.06
N PHE A 43 -5.72 -16.08 -2.48
CA PHE A 43 -6.47 -15.96 -3.73
C PHE A 43 -6.08 -14.71 -4.51
N ALA A 44 -5.98 -14.86 -5.83
CA ALA A 44 -5.64 -13.80 -6.77
C ALA A 44 -6.44 -13.95 -8.08
N ALA A 45 -6.69 -12.83 -8.76
CA ALA A 45 -7.40 -12.84 -10.04
C ALA A 45 -6.55 -13.54 -11.12
N GLU A 46 -5.25 -13.24 -11.12
CA GLU A 46 -4.24 -13.85 -11.98
C GLU A 46 -3.13 -14.42 -11.09
N PRO A 47 -3.24 -15.68 -10.63
CA PRO A 47 -2.31 -16.25 -9.67
C PRO A 47 -0.83 -16.21 -10.05
N ASP A 48 -0.53 -16.41 -11.33
CA ASP A 48 0.84 -16.51 -11.84
C ASP A 48 1.53 -15.14 -12.01
N THR A 49 0.76 -14.06 -12.07
CA THR A 49 1.22 -12.69 -12.38
C THR A 49 0.81 -11.67 -11.31
N ASP A 50 0.37 -12.13 -10.13
CA ASP A 50 -0.12 -11.26 -9.08
C ASP A 50 0.99 -10.33 -8.55
N LEU A 51 0.78 -9.02 -8.74
CA LEU A 51 1.76 -7.99 -8.38
C LEU A 51 2.05 -7.92 -6.89
N ASP A 52 1.08 -8.24 -6.02
CA ASP A 52 1.28 -8.22 -4.57
C ASP A 52 2.19 -9.38 -4.15
N VAL A 53 1.97 -10.57 -4.72
CA VAL A 53 2.84 -11.74 -4.49
C VAL A 53 4.25 -11.50 -5.04
N ALA A 54 4.39 -10.93 -6.23
CA ALA A 54 5.68 -10.59 -6.82
C ALA A 54 6.45 -9.57 -5.95
N PHE A 55 5.76 -8.51 -5.51
CA PHE A 55 6.34 -7.49 -4.64
C PHE A 55 6.82 -8.07 -3.30
N ILE A 56 5.98 -8.84 -2.61
CA ILE A 56 6.37 -9.44 -1.32
C ILE A 56 7.48 -10.48 -1.51
N SER A 57 7.44 -11.27 -2.58
CA SER A 57 8.50 -12.24 -2.88
C SER A 57 9.86 -11.55 -3.06
N GLY A 58 9.89 -10.42 -3.77
CA GLY A 58 11.08 -9.58 -3.89
C GLY A 58 11.55 -9.02 -2.54
N LEU A 59 10.63 -8.53 -1.70
CA LEU A 59 10.94 -8.08 -0.35
C LEU A 59 11.57 -9.19 0.50
N LEU A 60 11.01 -10.41 0.46
CA LEU A 60 11.51 -11.53 1.24
C LEU A 60 12.93 -11.98 0.85
N GLN A 61 13.39 -11.69 -0.37
CA GLN A 61 14.79 -11.94 -0.75
C GLN A 61 15.78 -11.11 0.07
N THR A 62 15.34 -9.99 0.63
CA THR A 62 16.15 -9.12 1.50
C THR A 62 16.11 -9.54 2.97
N ILE A 63 15.27 -10.51 3.32
CA ILE A 63 15.01 -10.95 4.69
C ILE A 63 15.44 -12.42 4.85
N SER A 64 16.35 -12.69 5.78
CA SER A 64 16.86 -14.06 5.99
C SER A 64 15.92 -14.92 6.84
N GLY A 65 15.78 -16.20 6.48
CA GLY A 65 15.08 -17.19 7.31
C GLY A 65 13.56 -17.08 7.30
N VAL A 66 12.98 -16.51 6.25
CA VAL A 66 11.53 -16.41 6.04
C VAL A 66 11.08 -17.42 4.98
N PRO A 67 9.94 -18.12 5.16
CA PRO A 67 9.41 -19.01 4.13
C PRO A 67 9.09 -18.26 2.83
N PRO A 68 9.21 -18.92 1.66
CA PRO A 68 8.76 -18.33 0.40
C PRO A 68 7.24 -18.09 0.43
N VAL A 69 6.78 -17.10 -0.33
CA VAL A 69 5.34 -16.84 -0.48
C VAL A 69 4.69 -18.02 -1.21
N PRO A 70 3.69 -18.70 -0.63
CA PRO A 70 2.97 -19.75 -1.34
C PRO A 70 2.18 -19.19 -2.53
N ALA A 71 2.03 -20.00 -3.57
CA ALA A 71 1.28 -19.61 -4.75
C ALA A 71 -0.21 -19.37 -4.42
N PRO A 72 -0.80 -18.25 -4.86
CA PRO A 72 -2.23 -18.01 -4.71
C PRO A 72 -3.04 -18.99 -5.58
N ARG A 73 -4.33 -19.11 -5.26
CA ARG A 73 -5.33 -19.83 -6.06
C ARG A 73 -6.20 -18.84 -6.84
N PRO A 74 -6.86 -19.26 -7.93
CA PRO A 74 -7.80 -18.41 -8.63
C PRO A 74 -8.95 -17.93 -7.73
N LEU A 75 -9.40 -16.68 -7.91
CA LEU A 75 -10.55 -16.12 -7.16
C LEU A 75 -11.82 -16.97 -7.29
N ALA A 76 -11.99 -17.69 -8.40
CA ALA A 76 -13.14 -18.58 -8.61
C ALA A 76 -13.26 -19.66 -7.53
N ASN A 77 -12.14 -20.06 -6.92
CA ASN A 77 -12.11 -21.10 -5.89
C ASN A 77 -12.44 -20.57 -4.48
N LEU A 78 -12.71 -19.27 -4.32
CA LEU A 78 -12.89 -18.66 -2.99
C LEU A 78 -14.10 -19.20 -2.22
N SER A 79 -15.13 -19.66 -2.91
CA SER A 79 -16.33 -20.29 -2.33
C SER A 79 -16.24 -21.82 -2.24
N GLU A 80 -15.14 -22.43 -2.70
CA GLU A 80 -14.98 -23.88 -2.70
C GLU A 80 -14.42 -24.37 -1.37
N GLU A 81 -15.16 -25.24 -0.67
CA GLU A 81 -14.74 -25.75 0.63
C GLU A 81 -13.42 -26.55 0.56
N ALA A 82 -13.18 -27.26 -0.55
CA ALA A 82 -11.92 -27.95 -0.80
C ALA A 82 -10.73 -26.97 -0.82
N ALA A 83 -10.85 -25.89 -1.59
CA ALA A 83 -9.84 -24.84 -1.65
C ALA A 83 -9.63 -24.18 -0.29
N MET A 84 -10.70 -23.90 0.45
CA MET A 84 -10.62 -23.35 1.81
C MET A 84 -9.91 -24.31 2.78
N GLY A 85 -10.14 -25.62 2.66
CA GLY A 85 -9.43 -26.65 3.42
C GLY A 85 -7.93 -26.67 3.13
N GLU A 86 -7.54 -26.55 1.87
CA GLU A 86 -6.13 -26.48 1.47
C GLU A 86 -5.46 -25.17 1.92
N VAL A 87 -6.17 -24.04 1.87
CA VAL A 87 -5.69 -22.76 2.43
C VAL A 87 -5.46 -22.89 3.93
N ARG A 88 -6.37 -23.51 4.67
CA ARG A 88 -6.20 -23.78 6.11
C ARG A 88 -4.98 -24.67 6.39
N ALA A 89 -4.76 -25.70 5.57
CA ALA A 89 -3.59 -26.56 5.69
C ALA A 89 -2.27 -25.79 5.44
N GLU A 90 -2.25 -24.92 4.43
CA GLU A 90 -1.09 -24.10 4.11
C GLU A 90 -0.79 -23.07 5.21
N VAL A 91 -1.83 -22.45 5.78
CA VAL A 91 -1.68 -21.56 6.94
C VAL A 91 -1.11 -22.30 8.14
N ALA A 92 -1.58 -23.52 8.43
CA ALA A 92 -1.05 -24.34 9.52
C ALA A 92 0.43 -24.70 9.30
N ARG A 93 0.83 -24.99 8.06
CA ARG A 93 2.24 -25.20 7.69
C ARG A 93 3.08 -23.95 7.98
N LEU A 94 2.64 -22.78 7.49
CA LEU A 94 3.35 -21.52 7.71
C LEU A 94 3.42 -21.11 9.18
N GLU A 95 2.38 -21.38 9.98
CA GLU A 95 2.40 -21.11 11.42
C GLU A 95 3.53 -21.90 12.10
N SER A 96 3.72 -23.16 11.71
CA SER A 96 4.78 -24.02 12.25
C SER A 96 6.20 -23.55 11.90
N GLU A 97 6.36 -22.83 10.78
CA GLU A 97 7.65 -22.36 10.28
C GLU A 97 8.01 -20.95 10.78
N ALA A 98 7.06 -20.01 10.82
CA ALA A 98 7.36 -18.61 11.04
C ALA A 98 6.81 -18.05 12.37
N GLY A 99 5.90 -18.73 13.07
CA GLY A 99 5.32 -18.24 14.33
C GLY A 99 4.37 -17.02 14.22
N ILE A 100 4.48 -16.23 13.15
CA ILE A 100 3.50 -15.22 12.71
C ILE A 100 3.16 -15.49 11.24
N VAL A 101 1.87 -15.49 10.89
CA VAL A 101 1.41 -15.59 9.50
C VAL A 101 0.55 -14.38 9.18
N ILE A 102 0.94 -13.63 8.15
CA ILE A 102 0.22 -12.47 7.65
C ILE A 102 -0.53 -12.92 6.40
N ILE A 103 -1.84 -12.95 6.50
CA ILE A 103 -2.74 -13.34 5.41
C ILE A 103 -3.34 -12.06 4.82
N GLU A 104 -3.15 -11.84 3.52
CA GLU A 104 -3.81 -10.75 2.81
C GLU A 104 -5.07 -11.23 2.10
N ALA A 105 -6.20 -10.57 2.39
CA ALA A 105 -7.46 -10.82 1.71
C ALA A 105 -7.38 -10.41 0.24
N PRO A 106 -8.04 -11.16 -0.66
CA PRO A 106 -8.17 -10.74 -2.05
C PRO A 106 -8.89 -9.39 -2.16
N ALA A 107 -8.63 -8.66 -3.24
CA ALA A 107 -9.19 -7.34 -3.48
C ALA A 107 -10.67 -7.35 -3.94
N VAL A 108 -11.50 -8.26 -3.42
CA VAL A 108 -12.90 -8.45 -3.83
C VAL A 108 -13.86 -7.85 -2.79
N THR A 109 -14.81 -7.04 -3.26
CA THR A 109 -15.82 -6.42 -2.40
C THR A 109 -16.78 -7.45 -1.81
N GLY A 110 -17.04 -7.36 -0.51
CA GLY A 110 -18.04 -8.18 0.18
C GLY A 110 -17.65 -9.63 0.46
N HIS A 111 -16.49 -10.09 -0.03
CA HIS A 111 -15.98 -11.44 0.20
C HIS A 111 -14.73 -11.37 1.07
N VAL A 112 -14.92 -11.48 2.38
CA VAL A 112 -13.85 -11.40 3.37
C VAL A 112 -13.13 -12.74 3.55
N GLY A 113 -13.35 -13.74 2.69
CA GLY A 113 -12.88 -15.10 2.93
C GLY A 113 -13.48 -15.70 4.22
N GLY A 114 -13.26 -17.00 4.43
CA GLY A 114 -13.58 -17.65 5.70
C GLY A 114 -12.43 -17.52 6.71
N PRO A 115 -12.64 -17.85 7.99
CA PRO A 115 -11.53 -17.95 8.94
C PRO A 115 -10.54 -19.02 8.44
N TYR A 116 -9.29 -18.60 8.25
CA TYR A 116 -8.20 -19.45 7.80
C TYR A 116 -7.46 -20.11 8.97
N ALA A 117 -7.66 -19.61 10.19
CA ALA A 117 -7.16 -20.19 11.42
C ALA A 117 -8.08 -19.86 12.61
N THR A 118 -7.98 -20.62 13.70
CA THR A 118 -8.79 -20.43 14.92
C THR A 118 -8.30 -19.28 15.80
N ASN A 119 -7.00 -18.98 15.75
CA ASN A 119 -6.32 -17.88 16.46
C ASN A 119 -6.22 -16.60 15.61
N GLN A 120 -6.97 -16.50 14.51
CA GLN A 120 -6.93 -15.39 13.57
C GLN A 120 -7.35 -14.07 14.22
N LYS A 121 -6.59 -13.01 13.95
CA LYS A 121 -6.88 -11.61 14.32
C LYS A 121 -7.05 -10.79 13.05
N THR A 122 -8.22 -10.23 12.85
CA THR A 122 -8.52 -9.47 11.64
C THR A 122 -8.13 -8.00 11.80
N ILE A 123 -7.38 -7.47 10.85
CA ILE A 123 -6.95 -6.07 10.76
C ILE A 123 -7.70 -5.45 9.57
N LEU A 124 -8.46 -4.39 9.85
CA LEU A 124 -9.12 -3.62 8.80
C LEU A 124 -8.22 -2.48 8.34
N VAL A 125 -7.90 -2.43 7.04
CA VAL A 125 -7.13 -1.35 6.41
C VAL A 125 -8.06 -0.54 5.53
N LEU A 126 -8.26 0.72 5.88
CA LEU A 126 -9.09 1.66 5.13
C LEU A 126 -8.23 2.68 4.43
N ARG A 127 -8.65 3.09 3.24
CA ARG A 127 -8.13 4.30 2.61
C ARG A 127 -8.92 5.51 3.11
N ASN A 128 -8.24 6.57 3.47
CA ASN A 128 -8.88 7.85 3.72
C ASN A 128 -9.53 8.38 2.42
N PRO A 129 -10.84 8.67 2.40
CA PRO A 129 -11.49 9.22 1.22
C PRO A 129 -10.98 10.64 0.93
N HIS A 130 -10.62 10.92 -0.33
CA HIS A 130 -10.07 12.22 -0.72
C HIS A 130 -11.12 13.33 -0.94
N GLU A 131 -12.43 13.02 -1.00
CA GLU A 131 -13.47 14.02 -1.23
C GLU A 131 -14.77 13.68 -0.47
N GLY A 132 -15.34 14.67 0.22
CA GLY A 132 -16.75 14.69 0.63
C GLY A 132 -17.17 13.80 1.80
N GLY A 133 -17.13 14.36 3.02
CA GLY A 133 -18.00 13.96 4.14
C GLY A 133 -17.32 13.12 5.22
N ASP A 134 -16.74 13.79 6.22
CA ASP A 134 -16.26 13.15 7.45
C ASP A 134 -17.33 12.26 8.13
N MET A 135 -18.62 12.55 7.89
CA MET A 135 -19.76 11.78 8.40
C MET A 135 -19.81 10.32 7.92
N SER A 136 -19.47 10.05 6.66
CA SER A 136 -19.52 8.69 6.08
C SER A 136 -18.42 7.79 6.66
N PHE A 137 -17.23 8.34 6.90
CA PHE A 137 -16.07 7.54 7.27
C PHE A 137 -16.18 6.96 8.69
N THR A 138 -16.62 7.76 9.67
CA THR A 138 -16.92 7.28 11.02
C THR A 138 -18.08 6.30 11.06
N GLU A 139 -19.07 6.45 10.19
CA GLU A 139 -20.18 5.50 10.10
C GLU A 139 -19.70 4.13 9.60
N HIS A 140 -18.85 4.08 8.56
CA HIS A 140 -18.24 2.83 8.10
C HIS A 140 -17.37 2.18 9.18
N LEU A 141 -16.63 2.98 9.96
CA LEU A 141 -15.80 2.50 11.07
C LEU A 141 -16.62 1.98 12.25
N ASN A 142 -17.70 2.67 12.61
CA ASN A 142 -18.58 2.23 13.69
C ASN A 142 -19.44 1.02 13.28
N ALA A 143 -19.74 0.87 11.99
CA ALA A 143 -20.40 -0.30 11.44
C ALA A 143 -19.46 -1.51 11.33
N ALA A 144 -18.15 -1.27 11.21
CA ALA A 144 -17.13 -2.30 11.18
C ALA A 144 -16.99 -2.97 12.57
N SER A 145 -17.60 -4.14 12.70
CA SER A 145 -17.52 -5.00 13.89
C SER A 145 -16.55 -6.17 13.67
N ASP A 146 -16.14 -6.83 14.75
CA ASP A 146 -15.30 -8.05 14.75
C ASP A 146 -13.85 -7.90 14.24
N PHE A 147 -13.32 -6.67 14.24
CA PHE A 147 -11.90 -6.41 13.97
C PHE A 147 -11.08 -6.37 15.26
N SER A 148 -9.81 -6.75 15.17
CA SER A 148 -8.84 -6.68 16.27
C SER A 148 -8.00 -5.39 16.24
N ALA A 149 -7.91 -4.75 15.08
CA ALA A 149 -7.24 -3.46 14.89
C ALA A 149 -7.73 -2.78 13.60
N ILE A 150 -7.56 -1.47 13.53
CA ILE A 150 -7.94 -0.65 12.38
C ILE A 150 -6.73 0.18 11.94
N VAL A 151 -6.48 0.24 10.64
CA VAL A 151 -5.49 1.09 10.00
C VAL A 151 -6.20 2.02 9.04
N VAL A 152 -6.02 3.32 9.21
CA VAL A 152 -6.48 4.33 8.25
C VAL A 152 -5.27 4.85 7.51
N ASN A 153 -5.16 4.47 6.24
CA ASN A 153 -4.04 4.75 5.37
C ASN A 153 -4.32 5.92 4.43
N ALA A 154 -3.26 6.48 3.84
CA ALA A 154 -3.31 7.59 2.90
C ALA A 154 -3.99 8.85 3.45
N VAL A 155 -3.80 9.15 4.74
CA VAL A 155 -4.33 10.38 5.33
C VAL A 155 -3.45 11.57 4.94
N PRO A 156 -4.00 12.68 4.44
CA PRO A 156 -3.21 13.88 4.20
C PRO A 156 -2.43 14.28 5.45
N ILE A 157 -1.12 14.52 5.33
CA ILE A 157 -0.23 14.65 6.50
C ILE A 157 -0.70 15.72 7.51
N HIS A 158 -1.32 16.79 7.02
CA HIS A 158 -1.86 17.89 7.83
C HIS A 158 -3.18 17.56 8.54
N ARG A 159 -3.87 16.49 8.15
CA ARG A 159 -5.11 15.99 8.79
C ARG A 159 -4.88 14.77 9.68
N ARG A 160 -3.65 14.24 9.76
CA ARG A 160 -3.34 13.04 10.56
C ARG A 160 -3.86 13.14 11.99
N ASP A 161 -3.56 14.23 12.68
CA ASP A 161 -3.93 14.39 14.10
C ASP A 161 -5.43 14.63 14.28
N GLU A 162 -6.08 15.25 13.30
CA GLU A 162 -7.54 15.42 13.26
C GLU A 162 -8.24 14.06 13.18
N VAL A 163 -7.84 13.23 12.21
CA VAL A 163 -8.37 11.87 12.05
C VAL A 163 -8.05 10.99 13.27
N ALA A 164 -6.83 11.09 13.82
CA ALA A 164 -6.48 10.33 15.02
C ALA A 164 -7.37 10.69 16.23
N ARG A 165 -7.69 11.98 16.42
CA ARG A 165 -8.61 12.41 17.49
C ARG A 165 -10.04 11.91 17.26
N LEU A 166 -10.53 11.96 16.02
CA LEU A 166 -11.84 11.44 15.65
C LEU A 166 -12.00 9.95 16.02
N LEU A 167 -10.91 9.19 15.91
CA LEU A 167 -10.91 7.73 16.09
C LEU A 167 -10.41 7.28 17.47
N ALA A 168 -10.08 8.21 18.37
CA ALA A 168 -9.55 7.87 19.70
C ALA A 168 -10.55 7.10 20.59
N GLY A 169 -11.86 7.18 20.29
CA GLY A 169 -12.92 6.50 21.04
C GLY A 169 -13.21 5.06 20.59
N GLN A 170 -12.48 4.53 19.61
CA GLN A 170 -12.69 3.16 19.13
C GLN A 170 -12.30 2.12 20.19
N SER A 171 -13.03 1.01 20.25
CA SER A 171 -12.80 -0.08 21.21
C SER A 171 -11.55 -0.91 20.91
N VAL A 172 -10.96 -0.73 19.73
CA VAL A 172 -9.79 -1.44 19.24
C VAL A 172 -8.67 -0.46 18.89
N PRO A 173 -7.40 -0.89 18.89
CA PRO A 173 -6.29 -0.05 18.46
C PRO A 173 -6.49 0.49 17.04
N VAL A 174 -6.28 1.80 16.87
CA VAL A 174 -6.35 2.48 15.58
C VAL A 174 -5.00 3.09 15.25
N ALA A 175 -4.49 2.80 14.04
CA ALA A 175 -3.32 3.45 13.48
C ALA A 175 -3.73 4.38 12.34
N VAL A 176 -3.28 5.64 12.39
CA VAL A 176 -3.51 6.62 11.33
C VAL A 176 -2.18 6.85 10.61
N ILE A 177 -2.09 6.33 9.38
CA ILE A 177 -0.90 6.37 8.54
C ILE A 177 -1.06 7.49 7.51
N PRO A 178 -0.17 8.51 7.53
CA PRO A 178 -0.22 9.57 6.55
C PRO A 178 0.16 9.06 5.16
N GLU A 179 -0.32 9.74 4.13
CA GLU A 179 0.15 9.54 2.77
C GLU A 179 1.66 9.79 2.65
N SER A 180 2.32 9.01 1.79
CA SER A 180 3.73 9.17 1.46
C SER A 180 3.86 9.53 -0.01
N ARG A 181 4.49 10.67 -0.31
CA ARG A 181 4.74 11.11 -1.70
C ARG A 181 5.54 10.08 -2.48
N GLY A 182 6.57 9.49 -1.86
CA GLY A 182 7.38 8.46 -2.50
C GLY A 182 6.62 7.17 -2.81
N MET A 183 5.53 6.87 -2.09
CA MET A 183 4.68 5.71 -2.39
C MET A 183 3.57 6.00 -3.41
N LEU A 184 3.32 7.27 -3.69
CA LEU A 184 2.27 7.74 -4.61
C LEU A 184 2.87 8.31 -5.92
N THR A 185 4.19 8.32 -6.03
CA THR A 185 4.91 8.86 -7.18
C THR A 185 4.94 7.88 -8.34
N VAL A 186 5.24 8.42 -9.52
CA VAL A 186 5.55 7.68 -10.74
C VAL A 186 7.00 7.94 -11.11
N THR A 187 7.60 7.05 -11.89
CA THR A 187 8.93 7.30 -12.45
C THR A 187 8.89 8.35 -13.57
N VAL A 188 10.05 8.92 -13.90
CA VAL A 188 10.22 9.83 -15.03
C VAL A 188 9.79 9.17 -16.35
N GLU A 189 10.10 7.88 -16.53
CA GLU A 189 9.66 7.07 -17.67
C GLU A 189 8.14 6.97 -17.75
N GLN A 190 7.49 6.53 -16.67
CA GLN A 190 6.03 6.38 -16.59
C GLN A 190 5.31 7.70 -16.86
N LEU A 191 5.87 8.81 -16.37
CA LEU A 191 5.35 10.14 -16.63
C LEU A 191 5.44 10.50 -18.13
N ALA A 192 6.60 10.27 -18.75
CA ALA A 192 6.81 10.56 -20.16
C ALA A 192 5.92 9.73 -21.08
N GLU A 193 5.80 8.42 -20.80
CA GLU A 193 4.92 7.50 -21.51
C GLU A 193 3.45 7.93 -21.40
N HIS A 194 3.00 8.27 -20.18
CA HIS A 194 1.63 8.71 -19.94
C HIS A 194 1.28 9.99 -20.70
N LEU A 195 2.24 10.92 -20.82
CA LEU A 195 2.06 12.18 -21.54
C LEU A 195 2.23 12.03 -23.06
N GLY A 196 2.75 10.90 -23.56
CA GLY A 196 3.20 10.78 -24.95
C GLY A 196 4.34 11.74 -25.28
N GLY A 197 5.20 12.02 -24.29
CA GLY A 197 6.27 12.99 -24.38
C GLY A 197 7.40 12.58 -25.32
N GLN A 198 8.19 13.56 -25.75
CA GLN A 198 9.41 13.35 -26.53
C GLN A 198 10.63 13.75 -25.73
N TRP A 199 11.64 12.88 -25.69
CA TRP A 199 12.92 13.18 -25.08
C TRP A 199 13.70 14.15 -25.96
N VAL A 200 14.06 15.32 -25.41
CA VAL A 200 14.87 16.33 -26.10
C VAL A 200 16.37 16.04 -25.95
N LEU A 201 16.75 15.42 -24.83
CA LEU A 201 18.09 14.94 -24.53
C LEU A 201 18.05 13.43 -24.31
N ASP A 202 19.20 12.79 -24.40
CA ASP A 202 19.31 11.36 -24.06
C ASP A 202 18.82 11.14 -22.63
N PRO A 203 17.87 10.22 -22.43
CA PRO A 203 17.22 10.06 -21.14
C PRO A 203 18.18 9.42 -20.13
N VAL A 204 18.30 10.04 -18.97
CA VAL A 204 19.10 9.57 -17.83
C VAL A 204 18.22 9.48 -16.58
N ASN A 205 18.47 8.50 -15.71
CA ASN A 205 17.71 8.27 -14.48
C ASN A 205 16.19 8.16 -14.71
N ILE A 206 15.77 7.46 -15.76
CA ILE A 206 14.35 7.34 -16.14
C ILE A 206 13.49 6.62 -15.11
N ASP A 207 14.12 5.81 -14.26
CA ASP A 207 13.55 5.11 -13.12
C ASP A 207 13.42 5.99 -11.86
N ALA A 208 13.96 7.22 -11.88
CA ALA A 208 13.86 8.12 -10.74
C ALA A 208 12.40 8.55 -10.48
N PRO A 209 12.00 8.68 -9.20
CA PRO A 209 10.66 9.11 -8.84
C PRO A 209 10.43 10.61 -9.09
N VAL A 210 9.20 10.98 -9.45
CA VAL A 210 8.71 12.36 -9.56
C VAL A 210 7.76 12.67 -8.40
N GLU A 211 8.30 13.10 -7.26
CA GLU A 211 7.52 13.34 -6.04
C GLU A 211 6.72 14.66 -6.08
N ARG A 212 7.16 15.61 -6.91
CA ARG A 212 6.63 16.97 -6.97
C ARG A 212 6.63 17.50 -8.39
N PHE A 213 5.55 18.20 -8.74
CA PHE A 213 5.50 19.04 -9.92
C PHE A 213 5.71 20.49 -9.50
N MET A 214 6.63 21.16 -10.18
CA MET A 214 6.86 22.60 -10.03
C MET A 214 6.44 23.31 -11.31
N ILE A 215 5.81 24.47 -11.17
CA ILE A 215 5.39 25.27 -12.33
C ILE A 215 6.43 26.36 -12.55
N GLY A 216 7.05 26.34 -13.73
CA GLY A 216 7.92 27.39 -14.22
C GLY A 216 7.13 28.66 -14.49
N GLY A 217 7.19 29.61 -13.56
CA GLY A 217 6.52 30.91 -13.62
C GLY A 217 7.50 32.08 -13.62
N ASN A 218 6.98 33.30 -13.41
CA ASN A 218 7.82 34.44 -13.10
C ASN A 218 8.22 34.37 -11.63
N ILE A 219 9.45 33.93 -11.37
CA ILE A 219 9.96 33.70 -10.01
C ILE A 219 10.89 34.87 -9.66
N MET A 220 10.71 35.46 -8.48
CA MET A 220 11.56 36.55 -7.99
C MET A 220 12.90 36.06 -7.45
N ASP A 221 12.95 34.82 -6.97
CA ASP A 221 14.18 34.14 -6.55
C ASP A 221 15.00 33.68 -7.76
N GLY A 222 16.31 33.48 -7.57
CA GLY A 222 17.15 32.83 -8.58
C GLY A 222 16.63 31.43 -8.91
N GLY A 223 16.57 31.10 -10.20
CA GLY A 223 16.04 29.83 -10.70
C GLY A 223 16.59 28.59 -9.97
N PRO A 224 17.92 28.43 -9.83
CA PRO A 224 18.50 27.30 -9.09
C PRO A 224 18.03 27.22 -7.63
N THR A 225 17.84 28.34 -6.95
CA THR A 225 17.33 28.36 -5.57
C THR A 225 15.88 27.88 -5.49
N TYR A 226 15.06 28.29 -6.46
CA TYR A 226 13.66 27.89 -6.50
C TYR A 226 13.50 26.42 -6.90
N PHE A 227 14.14 26.00 -7.99
CA PHE A 227 14.04 24.62 -8.46
C PHE A 227 14.78 23.68 -7.53
N ASN A 228 15.95 24.00 -6.97
CA ASN A 228 16.63 23.07 -6.04
C ASN A 228 16.02 23.04 -4.62
N ARG A 229 14.78 23.51 -4.43
CA ARG A 229 14.11 23.51 -3.12
C ARG A 229 13.71 22.11 -2.66
N TYR A 230 13.43 21.22 -3.60
CA TYR A 230 13.00 19.85 -3.31
C TYR A 230 13.75 18.83 -4.16
N PRO A 231 14.03 17.63 -3.61
CA PRO A 231 14.50 16.53 -4.43
C PRO A 231 13.38 15.98 -5.32
N ASN A 232 13.75 15.21 -6.34
CA ASN A 232 12.85 14.35 -7.12
C ASN A 232 11.64 15.11 -7.70
N GLN A 233 11.90 16.15 -8.50
CA GLN A 233 10.86 17.02 -9.04
C GLN A 233 10.83 17.02 -10.57
N ALA A 234 9.66 17.32 -11.12
CA ALA A 234 9.48 17.64 -12.52
C ALA A 234 9.06 19.11 -12.65
N VAL A 235 9.72 19.86 -13.53
CA VAL A 235 9.39 21.27 -13.80
C VAL A 235 8.56 21.36 -15.08
N ILE A 236 7.36 21.92 -14.96
CA ILE A 236 6.47 22.22 -16.09
C ILE A 236 6.72 23.67 -16.50
N THR A 237 7.31 23.89 -17.67
CA THR A 237 7.60 25.23 -18.19
C THR A 237 7.24 25.33 -19.67
N ARG A 238 7.16 26.56 -20.16
CA ARG A 238 6.93 26.82 -21.60
C ARG A 238 8.20 26.59 -22.40
N VAL A 239 8.03 26.28 -23.68
CA VAL A 239 9.14 25.98 -24.59
C VAL A 239 10.07 27.19 -24.80
N GLU A 240 9.52 28.41 -24.77
CA GLU A 240 10.24 29.67 -24.98
C GLU A 240 10.97 30.20 -23.74
N ARG A 241 11.15 29.37 -22.70
CA ARG A 241 11.86 29.73 -21.45
C ARG A 241 13.13 28.89 -21.25
N PRO A 242 14.14 29.02 -22.12
CA PRO A 242 15.41 28.30 -21.97
C PRO A 242 16.13 28.67 -20.66
N ASP A 243 15.91 29.89 -20.14
CA ASP A 243 16.41 30.32 -18.84
C ASP A 243 15.85 29.50 -17.68
N ILE A 244 14.56 29.13 -17.72
CA ILE A 244 13.95 28.24 -16.73
C ILE A 244 14.43 26.81 -16.91
N GLN A 245 14.44 26.32 -18.16
CA GLN A 245 14.87 24.95 -18.47
C GLN A 245 16.28 24.70 -17.94
N MET A 246 17.22 25.61 -18.23
CA MET A 246 18.60 25.54 -17.74
C MET A 246 18.71 25.67 -16.22
N ALA A 247 17.86 26.48 -15.58
CA ALA A 247 17.88 26.64 -14.13
C ALA A 247 17.28 25.44 -13.36
N SER A 248 16.50 24.60 -14.04
CA SER A 248 15.87 23.40 -13.47
C SER A 248 16.64 22.10 -13.67
N MET A 249 17.72 22.14 -14.45
CA MET A 249 18.61 21.01 -14.73
C MET A 249 19.63 20.77 -13.62
#